data_AF-A0A936A760-F1
#
_entry.id   AF-A0A936A760-F1
#
_cell.length_a   1.000
_cell.length_b   1.000
_cell.length_c   1.000
_cell.angle_alpha   90.00
_cell.angle_beta   90.00
_cell.angle_gamma   90.00
#
_symmetry.space_group_name_H-M   'P 1'
#
loop_
_entity.id
_entity.type
_entity.pdbx_description
1 polymer ?
#
loop_
_entity_poly.entity_id
_entity_poly.type
_entity_poly.pdbx_seq_one_letter_code
_entity_poly.pdbx_strand_id
1 'polypeptide(L)'
;METKSNILSRKKFILWGTAFIAGISAFKFFPKTKKPENVMCNDSVKMLTQDGRLVVIKKSDINTPSQKISNEELQHWVNNK
;
A
#
# COMPACT_ATOMS: atom_id res chain seq x y z
N MET A 1 -15.60 -50.01 -38.30
CA MET A 1 -15.32 -48.58 -38.53
C MET A 1 -15.47 -47.81 -37.21
N GLU A 2 -14.55 -47.89 -36.24
CA GLU A 2 -14.76 -47.19 -34.95
C GLU A 2 -13.44 -46.78 -34.27
N THR A 3 -12.90 -45.59 -34.58
CA THR A 3 -11.75 -45.02 -33.84
C THR A 3 -11.80 -43.48 -33.71
N LYS A 4 -13.00 -42.86 -33.74
CA LYS A 4 -13.12 -41.38 -33.72
C LYS A 4 -13.51 -40.77 -32.36
N SER A 5 -14.05 -41.54 -31.40
CA SER A 5 -14.57 -41.00 -30.13
C SER A 5 -13.49 -40.49 -29.18
N ASN A 6 -12.36 -41.20 -29.07
CA ASN A 6 -11.30 -40.86 -28.12
C ASN A 6 -10.51 -39.59 -28.49
N ILE A 7 -10.39 -39.29 -29.78
CA ILE A 7 -9.67 -38.11 -30.28
C ILE A 7 -10.43 -36.81 -29.95
N LEU A 8 -11.77 -36.87 -30.00
CA LEU A 8 -12.65 -35.76 -29.64
C LEU A 8 -12.54 -35.40 -28.15
N SER A 9 -12.39 -36.40 -27.28
CA SER A 9 -12.23 -36.21 -25.83
C SER A 9 -10.91 -35.51 -25.47
N ARG A 10 -9.79 -35.94 -26.07
CA ARG A 10 -8.46 -35.33 -25.83
C ARG A 10 -8.41 -33.88 -26.30
N LYS A 11 -9.01 -33.57 -27.46
CA LYS A 11 -9.09 -32.19 -27.96
C LYS A 11 -9.91 -31.28 -27.05
N LYS A 12 -11.01 -31.78 -26.49
CA LYS A 12 -11.82 -31.04 -25.51
C LYS A 12 -11.04 -30.78 -24.22
N PHE A 13 -10.30 -31.77 -23.72
CA PHE A 13 -9.46 -31.61 -22.53
C PHE A 13 -8.35 -30.58 -22.73
N ILE A 14 -7.65 -30.61 -23.87
CA ILE A 14 -6.62 -29.62 -24.20
C ILE A 14 -7.23 -28.23 -24.34
N LEU A 15 -8.38 -28.10 -25.02
CA LEU A 15 -9.07 -26.82 -25.17
C LEU A 15 -9.46 -26.21 -23.81
N TRP A 16 -10.03 -27.03 -22.91
CA TRP A 16 -10.43 -26.59 -21.58
C TRP A 16 -9.21 -26.28 -20.68
N GLY A 17 -8.16 -27.10 -20.75
CA GLY A 17 -6.91 -26.86 -20.04
C GLY A 17 -6.24 -25.55 -20.45
N THR A 18 -6.15 -25.29 -21.77
CA THR A 18 -5.57 -24.04 -22.29
C THR A 18 -6.43 -22.83 -21.93
N ALA A 19 -7.76 -22.94 -22.01
CA ALA A 19 -8.66 -21.85 -21.61
C ALA A 19 -8.55 -21.53 -20.10
N PHE A 20 -8.42 -22.55 -19.26
CA PHE A 20 -8.26 -22.38 -17.81
C PHE A 20 -6.92 -21.72 -17.46
N ILE A 21 -5.81 -22.18 -18.06
CA ILE A 21 -4.48 -21.61 -17.85
C ILE A 21 -4.42 -20.16 -18.36
N ALA A 22 -4.98 -19.88 -19.54
CA ALA A 22 -5.06 -18.53 -20.08
C ALA A 22 -5.93 -17.60 -19.22
N GLY A 23 -7.06 -18.10 -18.70
CA GLY A 23 -7.94 -17.36 -17.79
C GLY A 23 -7.27 -17.01 -16.46
N ILE A 24 -6.53 -17.95 -15.85
CA ILE A 24 -5.77 -17.69 -14.62
C ILE A 24 -4.60 -16.73 -14.89
N SER A 25 -3.90 -16.88 -16.01
CA SER A 25 -2.81 -15.99 -16.39
C SER A 25 -3.31 -14.55 -16.59
N ALA A 26 -4.43 -14.37 -17.30
CA ALA A 26 -5.08 -13.08 -17.44
C ALA A 26 -5.52 -12.52 -16.08
N PHE A 27 -6.13 -13.32 -15.21
CA PHE A 27 -6.57 -12.90 -13.87
C PHE A 27 -5.42 -12.47 -12.95
N LYS A 28 -4.24 -13.07 -13.11
CA LYS A 28 -3.03 -12.72 -12.36
C LYS A 28 -2.31 -11.49 -12.94
N PHE A 29 -2.50 -11.20 -14.23
CA PHE A 29 -1.96 -10.02 -14.92
C PHE A 29 -2.88 -8.80 -14.95
N PHE A 30 -4.16 -8.93 -14.59
CA PHE A 30 -4.93 -7.77 -14.18
C PHE A 30 -4.29 -7.25 -12.89
N PRO A 31 -3.63 -6.07 -12.89
CA PRO A 31 -3.28 -5.46 -11.64
C PRO A 31 -4.61 -5.34 -10.90
N LYS A 32 -4.71 -5.97 -9.72
CA LYS A 32 -5.69 -5.52 -8.73
C LYS A 32 -5.55 -4.02 -8.79
N THR A 33 -6.58 -3.32 -9.26
CA THR A 33 -6.75 -1.92 -8.94
C THR A 33 -6.82 -1.98 -7.43
N LYS A 34 -5.63 -1.86 -6.81
CA LYS A 34 -5.50 -1.67 -5.40
C LYS A 34 -6.36 -0.44 -5.23
N LYS A 35 -7.58 -0.62 -4.70
CA LYS A 35 -8.25 0.47 -4.02
C LYS A 35 -7.14 1.14 -3.25
N PRO A 36 -6.92 2.45 -3.40
CA PRO A 36 -5.81 3.07 -2.72
C PRO A 36 -6.11 3.08 -1.22
N GLU A 37 -5.88 1.94 -0.57
CA GLU A 37 -5.67 1.80 0.87
C GLU A 37 -4.46 2.66 1.29
N ASN A 38 -3.69 3.15 0.31
CA ASN A 38 -2.58 4.08 0.43
C ASN A 38 -2.88 5.53 0.00
N VAL A 39 -4.14 5.96 -0.21
CA VAL A 39 -4.41 7.41 -0.32
C VAL A 39 -4.56 8.04 1.06
N MET A 40 -4.97 7.28 2.09
CA MET A 40 -5.09 7.80 3.45
C MET A 40 -3.78 7.67 4.27
N CYS A 41 -2.92 6.69 3.96
CA CYS A 41 -1.64 6.49 4.66
C CYS A 41 -0.48 7.36 4.14
N ASN A 42 -0.59 8.00 2.97
CA ASN A 42 0.49 8.85 2.46
C ASN A 42 0.69 10.13 3.30
N ASP A 43 -0.37 10.60 3.95
CA ASP A 43 -0.35 11.84 4.72
C ASP A 43 -0.09 11.62 6.21
N SER A 44 0.02 10.38 6.69
CA SER A 44 0.22 10.08 8.11
C SER A 44 1.48 9.26 8.35
N VAL A 45 2.34 9.72 9.26
CA VAL A 45 3.58 9.06 9.67
C VAL A 45 3.44 8.55 11.10
N LYS A 46 3.91 7.33 11.37
CA LYS A 46 4.01 6.78 12.72
C LYS A 46 5.34 7.21 13.34
N MET A 47 5.29 7.82 14.52
CA MET A 47 6.48 8.28 15.25
C MET A 47 6.39 7.85 16.72
N LEU A 48 7.55 7.77 17.37
CA LEU A 48 7.64 7.56 18.81
C LEU A 48 7.74 8.90 19.52
N THR A 49 7.02 9.04 20.64
CA THR A 49 7.20 10.16 21.57
C THR A 49 8.43 9.95 22.44
N GLN A 50 8.88 11.01 23.14
CA GLN A 50 10.05 10.94 24.04
C GLN A 50 9.87 9.92 25.18
N ASP A 51 8.62 9.65 25.58
CA ASP A 51 8.25 8.62 26.56
C ASP A 51 8.02 7.22 25.92
N GLY A 52 8.31 7.04 24.63
CA GLY A 52 8.30 5.75 23.94
C GLY A 52 6.94 5.28 23.45
N ARG A 53 5.91 6.13 23.43
CA ARG A 53 4.58 5.79 22.89
C ARG A 53 4.54 5.97 21.38
N LEU A 54 3.87 5.06 20.70
CA LEU A 54 3.66 5.16 19.26
C LEU A 54 2.46 6.06 18.94
N VAL A 55 2.69 7.14 18.21
CA VAL A 55 1.68 8.11 17.78
C VAL A 55 1.63 8.21 16.26
N VAL A 56 0.45 8.51 15.72
CA VAL A 56 0.25 8.72 14.28
C VAL A 56 0.01 10.21 14.06
N ILE A 57 0.89 10.86 13.31
CA ILE A 57 0.85 12.30 13.04
C ILE A 57 0.68 12.56 11.55
N LYS A 58 0.01 13.67 11.19
CA LYS A 58 -0.07 14.08 9.79
C LYS A 58 1.24 14.73 9.38
N LYS A 59 1.69 14.45 8.16
CA LYS A 59 2.95 14.98 7.60
C LYS A 59 2.93 16.51 7.46
N SER A 60 1.75 17.10 7.34
CA SER A 60 1.52 18.55 7.38
C SER A 60 2.03 19.19 8.66
N ASP A 61 1.94 18.48 9.78
CA ASP A 61 2.20 19.01 11.12
C ASP A 61 3.70 19.02 11.45
N ILE A 62 4.50 18.29 10.66
CA ILE A 62 5.97 18.21 10.79
C ILE A 62 6.65 19.25 9.89
N ASN A 63 6.07 19.52 8.71
CA ASN A 63 6.66 20.41 7.71
C ASN A 63 6.47 21.91 8.01
N THR A 64 5.82 22.27 9.11
CA THR A 64 5.80 23.67 9.55
C THR A 64 7.23 24.13 9.84
N PRO A 65 7.69 25.25 9.27
CA PRO A 65 9.03 25.76 9.54
C PRO A 65 9.15 25.96 11.05
N SER A 66 10.08 25.22 11.66
CA SER A 66 10.40 25.37 13.07
C SER A 66 10.80 26.83 13.29
N GLN A 67 9.95 27.60 13.97
CA GLN A 67 10.31 28.94 14.40
C GLN A 67 11.48 28.79 15.36
N LYS A 68 12.65 29.26 14.93
CA LYS A 68 13.84 29.25 15.78
C LYS A 68 13.62 30.28 16.88
N ILE A 69 13.49 29.81 18.11
CA ILE A 69 13.37 30.67 19.29
C ILE A 69 14.64 31.51 19.40
N SER A 70 14.49 32.82 19.62
CA SER A 70 15.62 33.72 19.78
C SER A 70 16.23 33.61 21.19
N ASN A 71 17.47 34.06 21.36
CA ASN A 71 18.12 34.01 22.67
C ASN A 71 17.41 34.90 23.70
N GLU A 72 16.84 36.03 23.26
CA GLU A 72 16.07 36.94 24.11
C GLU A 72 14.77 36.26 24.61
N GLU A 73 14.11 35.50 23.74
CA GLU A 73 12.88 34.77 24.05
C GLU A 73 13.13 33.62 25.03
N LEU A 74 14.27 32.92 24.90
CA LEU A 74 14.74 31.93 25.87
C LEU A 74 15.02 32.54 27.25
N GLN A 75 15.72 33.68 27.29
CA GLN A 75 16.01 34.37 28.54
C GLN A 75 14.74 34.84 29.24
N HIS A 76 13.76 35.34 28.47
CA HIS A 76 12.47 35.75 29.01
C HIS A 76 11.69 34.57 29.60
N TRP A 77 11.72 33.39 28.97
CA TRP A 77 11.10 32.16 29.49
C TRP A 77 11.70 31.66 30.80
N VAL A 78 13.03 31.74 30.94
CA VAL A 78 13.73 31.27 32.15
C VAL A 78 13.57 32.28 33.30
N ASN A 79 13.53 33.57 32.99
CA ASN A 79 13.50 34.63 34.00
C ASN A 79 12.09 34.99 34.48
N ASN A 80 11.03 34.80 33.68
CA ASN A 80 9.64 35.03 34.10
C ASN A 80 9.00 33.83 34.82
N LYS A 81 9.77 33.18 35.70
CA LYS A 81 9.27 32.08 36.54
C LYS A 81 8.67 32.59 37.84
#